data_AF-A0A9D8ESK3-F1
#
_entry.id   AF-A0A9D8ESK3-F1
#
_cell.length_a   1.000
_cell.length_b   1.000
_cell.length_c   1.000
_cell.angle_alpha   90.00
_cell.angle_beta   90.00
_cell.angle_gamma   90.00
#
_symmetry.space_group_name_H-M   'P 1'
#
loop_
_entity.id
_entity.type
_entity.pdbx_description
1 polymer ?
#
loop_
_entity_poly.entity_id
_entity_poly.type
_entity_poly.pdbx_seq_one_letter_code
_entity_poly.pdbx_strand_id
1 'polypeptide(L)'
;MIEKRLYKTIFYDRHIDQQAKIIEFEKWLMPLNYRTGIVNEHLLTRKKAGLFDISHMGRFIIKGRNSLKFLQNIFTNNSQALNELESQYTIISDKNGFAIDDAYLYRFFNNEYLIVVNAGNRLKDFEYFKLHAGKFGDVEIIDKTFEISMLGLQGPLSKKILQKVISRGELPKPIRNNLSIVKIGNAEVLLARTGYTGEPLCFELFINKKDSLLLWDIFIANGAVPVGLGARDTLRLEACLPLFGHELGTDPEGKEIPIFSSMLSLAAVSFSPLKNNFIGKDSLIKQFSALKKILNKDFSLITGLPRRIMPFVIRDKGIARHGDKVYFNEKHAGFVTSGTAVPYWDITGEGLNTNLTDKSSIRSIGLALLDSYIWEEDIVDVDVRGKKMKAAIVPYHLRSEAPPFSYPILYDKEKLYGQEKKTPLFSFKNDSALKNIHLLLENTYKNTRWRQKECINLIPSEQTPSRLVRLISIMDPAGRYAEHKKVKAFYDSEILYYQGTDFIAGVEQLLKEELSRYLCCREVEVRLISGQMANTVVFSALVDYLNRAYKKIEPERLGYVLNHHIIRGGHLSAQPMGALKDFVFIDTQTDKPAVIDFPILKDNPYKIDIASTAKVIEEYKPP
;
A
#
# COMPACT_ATOMS: atom_id res chain seq x y z
N MET A 1 -30.15 -24.83 32.59
CA MET A 1 -29.00 -24.05 32.07
C MET A 1 -28.17 -24.98 31.21
N ILE A 2 -28.14 -24.79 29.89
CA ILE A 2 -27.22 -25.54 29.03
C ILE A 2 -25.84 -24.93 29.26
N GLU A 3 -24.90 -25.68 29.84
CA GLU A 3 -23.52 -25.23 30.01
C GLU A 3 -22.94 -24.82 28.64
N LYS A 4 -22.49 -23.57 28.55
CA LYS A 4 -21.85 -23.04 27.34
C LYS A 4 -20.47 -23.69 27.20
N ARG A 5 -20.39 -24.80 26.46
CA ARG A 5 -19.12 -25.50 26.21
C ARG A 5 -18.19 -24.65 25.34
N LEU A 6 -17.11 -24.15 25.92
CA LEU A 6 -16.06 -23.41 25.21
C LEU A 6 -15.09 -24.37 24.49
N TYR A 7 -14.61 -23.96 23.33
CA TYR A 7 -13.61 -24.69 22.56
C TYR A 7 -12.19 -24.34 23.00
N LYS A 8 -11.27 -25.27 22.81
CA LYS A 8 -9.84 -25.11 23.07
C LYS A 8 -9.06 -25.50 21.81
N THR A 9 -8.03 -24.73 21.47
CA THR A 9 -7.09 -25.14 20.42
C THR A 9 -6.19 -26.26 20.92
N ILE A 10 -5.47 -26.92 20.01
CA ILE A 10 -4.47 -27.93 20.41
C ILE A 10 -3.34 -27.33 21.26
N PHE A 11 -3.12 -26.01 21.15
CA PHE A 11 -2.06 -25.29 21.87
C PHE A 11 -2.49 -24.78 23.25
N TYR A 12 -3.73 -25.03 23.69
CA TYR A 12 -4.25 -24.50 24.95
C TYR A 12 -3.31 -24.78 26.14
N ASP A 13 -2.83 -26.01 26.29
CA ASP A 13 -1.95 -26.35 27.40
C ASP A 13 -0.58 -25.64 27.29
N ARG A 14 -0.06 -25.43 26.07
CA ARG A 14 1.15 -24.61 25.85
C ARG A 14 0.92 -23.16 26.25
N HIS A 15 -0.27 -22.61 26.04
CA HIS A 15 -0.61 -21.26 26.48
C HIS A 15 -0.59 -21.16 28.01
N ILE A 16 -1.13 -22.17 28.70
CA ILE A 16 -1.09 -22.26 30.17
C ILE A 16 0.33 -22.41 30.69
N ASP A 17 1.13 -23.31 30.10
CA ASP A 17 2.54 -23.52 30.46
C ASP A 17 3.37 -22.22 30.33
N GLN A 18 3.04 -21.41 29.32
CA GLN A 18 3.67 -20.10 29.08
C GLN A 18 3.01 -18.96 29.88
N GLN A 19 2.16 -19.28 30.86
CA GLN A 19 1.49 -18.35 31.77
C GLN A 19 0.68 -17.28 31.04
N ALA A 20 0.04 -17.64 29.93
CA ALA A 20 -0.81 -16.73 29.19
C ALA A 20 -2.08 -16.38 29.97
N LYS A 21 -2.51 -15.13 29.85
CA LYS A 21 -3.83 -14.70 30.32
C LYS A 21 -4.88 -15.18 29.31
N ILE A 22 -5.64 -16.20 29.66
CA ILE A 22 -6.70 -16.75 28.82
C ILE A 22 -7.99 -15.94 28.94
N ILE A 23 -8.66 -15.70 27.82
CA ILE A 23 -10.00 -15.09 27.74
C ILE A 23 -10.94 -15.94 26.87
N GLU A 24 -12.24 -15.73 27.03
CA GLU A 24 -13.22 -16.17 26.03
C GLU A 24 -13.18 -15.22 24.82
N PHE A 25 -12.94 -15.77 23.63
CA PHE A 25 -12.98 -15.05 22.37
C PHE A 25 -13.69 -15.92 21.33
N GLU A 26 -14.85 -15.46 20.83
CA GLU A 26 -15.63 -16.18 19.82
C GLU A 26 -15.92 -17.66 20.17
N LYS A 27 -16.26 -17.94 21.43
CA LYS A 27 -16.47 -19.30 22.02
C LYS A 27 -15.21 -20.16 22.15
N TRP A 28 -14.02 -19.60 21.93
CA TRP A 28 -12.74 -20.25 22.19
C TRP A 28 -12.06 -19.68 23.42
N LEU A 29 -11.33 -20.53 24.14
CA LEU A 29 -10.38 -20.10 25.17
C LEU A 29 -9.04 -19.79 24.51
N MET A 30 -8.69 -18.51 24.43
CA MET A 30 -7.51 -18.01 23.71
C MET A 30 -6.62 -17.12 24.59
N PRO A 31 -5.30 -17.09 24.37
CA PRO A 31 -4.40 -16.18 25.06
C PRO A 31 -4.64 -14.73 24.62
N LEU A 32 -5.06 -13.86 25.55
CA LEU A 32 -5.08 -12.41 25.34
C LEU A 32 -3.65 -11.88 25.19
N ASN A 33 -2.76 -12.32 26.07
CA ASN A 33 -1.35 -11.98 26.12
C ASN A 33 -0.58 -13.01 26.96
N TYR A 34 0.71 -13.10 26.74
CA TYR A 34 1.67 -13.86 27.54
C TYR A 34 2.31 -12.97 28.61
N ARG A 35 3.27 -13.51 29.37
CA ARG A 35 3.92 -12.83 30.51
C ARG A 35 4.52 -11.46 30.17
N THR A 36 5.00 -11.26 28.94
CA THR A 36 5.59 -9.99 28.49
C THR A 36 4.56 -8.87 28.32
N GLY A 37 3.28 -9.22 28.15
CA GLY A 37 2.18 -8.29 27.94
C GLY A 37 2.04 -7.81 26.49
N ILE A 38 0.85 -7.28 26.19
CA ILE A 38 0.44 -6.82 24.85
C ILE A 38 1.46 -5.88 24.21
N VAL A 39 1.98 -4.92 24.98
CA VAL A 39 2.91 -3.91 24.48
C VAL A 39 4.21 -4.54 23.96
N ASN A 40 4.82 -5.41 24.76
CA ASN A 40 6.07 -6.05 24.38
C ASN A 40 5.86 -7.08 23.25
N GLU A 41 4.75 -7.80 23.26
CA GLU A 41 4.43 -8.73 22.17
C GLU A 41 4.29 -8.02 20.81
N HIS A 42 3.62 -6.86 20.78
CA HIS A 42 3.55 -6.01 19.60
C HIS A 42 4.96 -5.59 19.14
N LEU A 43 5.73 -4.98 20.04
CA LEU A 43 7.07 -4.48 19.75
C LEU A 43 8.03 -5.58 19.29
N LEU A 44 7.97 -6.77 19.91
CA LEU A 44 8.78 -7.92 19.52
C LEU A 44 8.34 -8.49 18.16
N THR A 45 7.06 -8.40 17.79
CA THR A 45 6.63 -8.77 16.43
C THR A 45 7.25 -7.83 15.39
N ARG A 46 7.28 -6.52 15.66
CA ARG A 46 7.88 -5.49 14.78
C ARG A 46 9.40 -5.65 14.60
N LYS A 47 10.11 -6.16 15.61
CA LYS A 47 11.60 -6.25 15.62
C LYS A 47 12.15 -7.66 15.45
N LYS A 48 11.35 -8.70 15.74
CA LYS A 48 11.76 -10.12 15.74
C LYS A 48 10.80 -10.99 14.90
N ALA A 49 10.18 -12.00 15.51
CA ALA A 49 9.18 -12.85 14.89
C ALA A 49 8.13 -13.21 15.96
N GLY A 50 6.90 -12.75 15.77
CA GLY A 50 5.75 -13.14 16.57
C GLY A 50 5.12 -14.44 16.05
N LEU A 51 4.84 -15.37 16.95
CA LEU A 51 4.16 -16.64 16.71
C LEU A 51 2.76 -16.59 17.33
N PHE A 52 1.74 -16.69 16.49
CA PHE A 52 0.34 -16.57 16.85
C PHE A 52 -0.33 -17.93 16.71
N ASP A 53 -1.04 -18.37 17.76
CA ASP A 53 -2.03 -19.44 17.60
C ASP A 53 -3.32 -18.87 17.01
N ILE A 54 -3.58 -19.22 15.76
CA ILE A 54 -4.77 -18.81 15.00
C ILE A 54 -5.67 -19.99 14.65
N SER A 55 -5.52 -21.10 15.38
CA SER A 55 -6.29 -22.33 15.18
C SER A 55 -7.75 -22.22 15.62
N HIS A 56 -8.19 -21.08 16.15
CA HIS A 56 -9.60 -20.81 16.45
C HIS A 56 -10.42 -20.46 15.19
N MET A 57 -9.76 -19.98 14.12
CA MET A 57 -10.44 -19.66 12.84
C MET A 57 -11.10 -20.90 12.22
N GLY A 58 -12.15 -20.74 11.42
CA GLY A 58 -12.76 -21.85 10.69
C GLY A 58 -11.89 -22.27 9.49
N ARG A 59 -11.76 -23.57 9.22
CA ARG A 59 -10.99 -24.11 8.08
C ARG A 59 -11.81 -25.14 7.35
N PHE A 60 -12.20 -24.86 6.11
CA PHE A 60 -12.99 -25.80 5.30
C PHE A 60 -12.24 -26.20 4.03
N ILE A 61 -12.26 -27.50 3.73
CA ILE A 61 -11.80 -28.02 2.44
C ILE A 61 -13.00 -28.07 1.51
N ILE A 62 -12.88 -27.49 0.32
CA ILE A 62 -13.88 -27.51 -0.74
C ILE A 62 -13.29 -28.22 -1.96
N LYS A 63 -13.93 -29.29 -2.41
CA LYS A 63 -13.50 -30.11 -3.55
C LYS A 63 -14.70 -30.62 -4.36
N GLY A 64 -14.45 -31.29 -5.48
CA GLY A 64 -15.48 -31.78 -6.42
C GLY A 64 -15.46 -31.03 -7.75
N ARG A 65 -16.06 -31.60 -8.79
CA ARG A 65 -15.96 -31.09 -10.18
C ARG A 65 -16.57 -29.70 -10.34
N ASN A 66 -17.56 -29.34 -9.52
CA ASN A 66 -18.24 -28.04 -9.58
C ASN A 66 -17.76 -27.06 -8.48
N SER A 67 -16.71 -27.40 -7.73
CA SER A 67 -16.13 -26.54 -6.69
C SER A 67 -15.83 -25.14 -7.20
N LEU A 68 -15.12 -25.00 -8.32
CA LEU A 68 -14.79 -23.69 -8.88
C LEU A 68 -16.04 -22.86 -9.24
N LYS A 69 -17.08 -23.47 -9.82
CA LYS A 69 -18.32 -22.76 -10.16
C LYS A 69 -19.02 -22.24 -8.91
N PHE A 70 -19.06 -23.06 -7.85
CA PHE A 70 -19.57 -22.68 -6.55
C PHE A 70 -18.76 -21.51 -5.95
N LEU A 71 -17.43 -21.63 -5.94
CA LEU A 71 -16.52 -20.59 -5.44
C LEU A 71 -16.67 -19.27 -6.19
N GLN A 72 -16.80 -19.30 -7.53
CA GLN A 72 -17.06 -18.12 -8.35
C GLN A 72 -18.39 -17.43 -8.01
N ASN A 73 -19.40 -18.19 -7.57
CA ASN A 73 -20.71 -17.67 -7.23
C ASN A 73 -20.78 -17.08 -5.81
N ILE A 74 -20.11 -17.71 -4.85
CA ILE A 74 -20.25 -17.37 -3.43
C ILE A 74 -19.26 -16.32 -2.95
N PHE A 75 -18.07 -16.28 -3.53
CA PHE A 75 -17.01 -15.35 -3.14
C PHE A 75 -16.99 -14.13 -4.06
N THR A 76 -16.68 -12.95 -3.51
CA THR A 76 -16.62 -11.71 -4.29
C THR A 76 -15.35 -11.57 -5.15
N ASN A 77 -14.30 -12.36 -4.91
CA ASN A 77 -13.09 -12.37 -5.74
C ASN A 77 -13.13 -13.44 -6.84
N ASN A 78 -12.29 -13.29 -7.87
CA ASN A 78 -12.24 -14.22 -9.00
C ASN A 78 -11.43 -15.48 -8.66
N SER A 79 -12.09 -16.48 -8.07
CA SER A 79 -11.52 -17.80 -7.75
C SER A 79 -10.94 -18.54 -8.97
N GLN A 80 -11.39 -18.24 -10.20
CA GLN A 80 -10.83 -18.84 -11.41
C GLN A 80 -9.43 -18.30 -11.76
N ALA A 81 -9.10 -17.07 -11.33
CA ALA A 81 -7.76 -16.50 -11.52
C ALA A 81 -6.72 -17.06 -10.54
N LEU A 82 -7.15 -17.86 -9.57
CA LEU A 82 -6.29 -18.40 -8.53
C LEU A 82 -5.54 -19.64 -9.04
N ASN A 83 -4.24 -19.51 -9.33
CA ASN A 83 -3.44 -20.65 -9.75
C ASN A 83 -3.12 -21.58 -8.58
N GLU A 84 -2.60 -22.77 -8.89
CA GLU A 84 -2.02 -23.63 -7.86
C GLU A 84 -0.86 -22.89 -7.17
N LEU A 85 -0.76 -23.08 -5.85
CA LEU A 85 0.15 -22.39 -4.96
C LEU A 85 -0.10 -20.88 -4.85
N GLU A 86 -1.34 -20.44 -5.03
CA GLU A 86 -1.76 -19.06 -4.77
C GLU A 86 -2.94 -19.02 -3.79
N SER A 87 -3.08 -17.87 -3.13
CA SER A 87 -4.21 -17.54 -2.27
C SER A 87 -4.80 -16.17 -2.62
N GLN A 88 -5.98 -15.88 -2.11
CA GLN A 88 -6.58 -14.57 -2.25
C GLN A 88 -7.50 -14.25 -1.07
N TYR A 89 -7.50 -12.99 -0.70
CA TYR A 89 -8.53 -12.42 0.16
C TYR A 89 -9.84 -12.28 -0.62
N THR A 90 -10.96 -12.59 0.01
CA THR A 90 -12.30 -12.48 -0.58
C THR A 90 -13.33 -12.17 0.51
N ILE A 91 -14.51 -11.72 0.10
CA ILE A 91 -15.64 -11.49 1.00
C ILE A 91 -16.76 -12.46 0.65
N ILE A 92 -17.49 -12.93 1.65
CA ILE A 92 -18.79 -13.61 1.51
C ILE A 92 -19.84 -12.50 1.58
N SER A 93 -20.48 -12.19 0.46
CA SER A 93 -21.48 -11.12 0.40
C SER A 93 -22.91 -11.65 0.42
N ASP A 94 -23.80 -10.88 1.02
CA ASP A 94 -25.23 -11.04 0.80
C ASP A 94 -25.66 -10.43 -0.56
N LYS A 95 -26.95 -10.56 -0.90
CA LYS A 95 -27.50 -9.99 -2.15
C LYS A 95 -27.48 -8.45 -2.19
N ASN A 96 -27.38 -7.79 -1.04
CA ASN A 96 -27.42 -6.34 -0.90
C ASN A 96 -26.00 -5.73 -0.89
N GLY A 97 -24.95 -6.54 -0.97
CA GLY A 97 -23.56 -6.09 -0.97
C GLY A 97 -23.04 -5.77 0.44
N PHE A 98 -23.60 -6.41 1.46
CA PHE A 98 -23.10 -6.39 2.83
C PHE A 98 -22.29 -7.67 3.12
N ALA A 99 -21.31 -7.57 4.02
CA ALA A 99 -20.43 -8.69 4.34
C ALA A 99 -21.11 -9.64 5.34
N ILE A 100 -21.24 -10.92 4.97
CA ILE A 100 -21.59 -12.01 5.88
C ILE A 100 -20.36 -12.45 6.68
N ASP A 101 -19.21 -12.54 5.99
CA ASP A 101 -17.88 -12.70 6.56
C ASP A 101 -16.83 -12.23 5.54
N ASP A 102 -15.61 -11.99 5.99
CA ASP A 102 -14.43 -11.96 5.14
C ASP A 102 -13.61 -13.24 5.29
N ALA A 103 -12.90 -13.64 4.24
CA ALA A 103 -12.25 -14.95 4.20
C ALA A 103 -10.99 -14.95 3.32
N TYR A 104 -10.17 -15.99 3.50
CA TYR A 104 -8.98 -16.22 2.68
C TYR A 104 -9.06 -17.59 2.00
N LEU A 105 -9.04 -17.60 0.68
CA LEU A 105 -9.10 -18.80 -0.16
C LEU A 105 -7.67 -19.20 -0.57
N TYR A 106 -7.29 -20.45 -0.32
CA TYR A 106 -5.98 -21.02 -0.62
C TYR A 106 -6.14 -22.18 -1.60
N ARG A 107 -5.26 -22.27 -2.61
CA ARG A 107 -5.22 -23.39 -3.56
C ARG A 107 -3.85 -24.07 -3.53
N PHE A 108 -3.64 -24.95 -2.54
CA PHE A 108 -2.39 -25.71 -2.41
C PHE A 108 -2.28 -26.86 -3.42
N PHE A 109 -3.41 -27.47 -3.77
CA PHE A 109 -3.48 -28.62 -4.64
C PHE A 109 -4.48 -28.38 -5.78
N ASN A 110 -4.38 -29.17 -6.84
CA ASN A 110 -5.35 -29.09 -7.92
C ASN A 110 -6.73 -29.64 -7.48
N ASN A 111 -7.81 -28.97 -7.91
CA ASN A 111 -9.22 -29.30 -7.59
C ASN A 111 -9.57 -29.36 -6.09
N GLU A 112 -8.74 -28.79 -5.23
CA GLU A 112 -8.98 -28.65 -3.80
C GLU A 112 -8.68 -27.23 -3.36
N TYR A 113 -9.59 -26.66 -2.58
CA TYR A 113 -9.44 -25.32 -2.02
C TYR A 113 -9.60 -25.38 -0.51
N LEU A 114 -8.71 -24.69 0.20
CA LEU A 114 -8.82 -24.47 1.63
C LEU A 114 -9.33 -23.05 1.84
N ILE A 115 -10.48 -22.88 2.51
CA ILE A 115 -11.00 -21.58 2.91
C ILE A 115 -10.82 -21.40 4.42
N VAL A 116 -10.33 -20.23 4.80
CA VAL A 116 -10.25 -19.80 6.21
C VAL A 116 -11.26 -18.69 6.45
N VAL A 117 -12.12 -18.86 7.45
CA VAL A 117 -13.17 -17.91 7.87
C VAL A 117 -13.00 -17.50 9.32
N ASN A 118 -13.64 -16.41 9.74
CA ASN A 118 -13.52 -15.91 11.11
C ASN A 118 -14.12 -16.90 12.12
N ALA A 119 -13.50 -16.98 13.31
CA ALA A 119 -13.87 -17.97 14.34
C ALA A 119 -15.34 -17.88 14.77
N GLY A 120 -15.84 -16.66 14.97
CA GLY A 120 -17.23 -16.40 15.35
C GLY A 120 -18.25 -16.82 14.29
N ASN A 121 -17.84 -16.79 13.02
CA ASN A 121 -18.70 -17.05 11.88
C ASN A 121 -18.61 -18.49 11.37
N ARG A 122 -17.67 -19.32 11.83
CA ARG A 122 -17.45 -20.71 11.36
C ARG A 122 -18.75 -21.50 11.11
N LEU A 123 -19.61 -21.64 12.11
CA LEU A 123 -20.84 -22.45 11.96
C LEU A 123 -21.84 -21.80 11.01
N LYS A 124 -21.96 -20.47 11.05
CA LYS A 124 -22.83 -19.68 10.17
C LYS A 124 -22.40 -19.85 8.71
N ASP A 125 -21.11 -19.73 8.44
CA ASP A 125 -20.55 -19.81 7.09
C ASP A 125 -20.58 -21.23 6.56
N PHE A 126 -20.31 -22.24 7.41
CA PHE A 126 -20.40 -23.64 7.00
C PHE A 126 -21.82 -24.01 6.53
N GLU A 127 -22.84 -23.63 7.29
CA GLU A 127 -24.24 -23.87 6.90
C GLU A 127 -24.64 -23.02 5.66
N TYR A 128 -24.18 -21.77 5.59
CA TYR A 128 -24.37 -20.92 4.42
C TYR A 128 -23.77 -21.55 3.15
N PHE A 129 -22.57 -22.12 3.26
CA PHE A 129 -21.87 -22.80 2.17
C PHE A 129 -22.59 -24.06 1.74
N LYS A 130 -23.00 -24.93 2.66
CA LYS A 130 -23.78 -26.14 2.33
C LYS A 130 -25.07 -25.80 1.60
N LEU A 131 -25.81 -24.81 2.08
CA LEU A 131 -27.08 -24.38 1.49
C LEU A 131 -26.89 -23.95 0.02
N HIS A 132 -25.81 -23.23 -0.28
CA HIS A 132 -25.53 -22.75 -1.63
C HIS A 132 -24.88 -23.82 -2.52
N ALA A 133 -24.04 -24.69 -1.95
CA ALA A 133 -23.38 -25.79 -2.65
C ALA A 133 -24.39 -26.77 -3.25
N GLY A 134 -25.53 -26.99 -2.59
CA GLY A 134 -26.62 -27.85 -3.10
C GLY A 134 -27.13 -27.46 -4.50
N LYS A 135 -26.95 -26.20 -4.92
CA LYS A 135 -27.33 -25.71 -6.27
C LYS A 135 -26.35 -26.13 -7.37
N PHE A 136 -25.17 -26.61 -7.01
CA PHE A 136 -24.07 -26.93 -7.93
C PHE A 136 -23.80 -28.44 -8.05
N GLY A 137 -24.47 -29.29 -7.27
CA GLY A 137 -24.26 -30.74 -7.30
C GLY A 137 -22.92 -31.14 -6.68
N ASP A 138 -22.01 -31.70 -7.48
CA ASP A 138 -20.70 -32.26 -7.08
C ASP A 138 -19.74 -31.22 -6.45
N VAL A 139 -20.03 -30.86 -5.20
CA VAL A 139 -19.28 -29.98 -4.31
C VAL A 139 -19.31 -30.57 -2.91
N GLU A 140 -18.16 -31.00 -2.41
CA GLU A 140 -17.99 -31.48 -1.04
C GLU A 140 -17.33 -30.40 -0.20
N ILE A 141 -17.90 -30.11 0.97
CA ILE A 141 -17.39 -29.12 1.93
C ILE A 141 -17.14 -29.82 3.26
N ILE A 142 -15.89 -29.85 3.69
CA ILE A 142 -15.45 -30.59 4.87
C ILE A 142 -14.90 -29.60 5.89
N ASP A 143 -15.49 -29.57 7.09
CA ASP A 143 -14.90 -28.83 8.20
C ASP A 143 -13.67 -29.57 8.73
N LYS A 144 -12.51 -28.92 8.65
CA LYS A 144 -11.20 -29.39 9.13
C LYS A 144 -10.66 -28.56 10.28
N THR A 145 -11.51 -27.76 10.92
CA THR A 145 -11.11 -26.82 11.97
C THR A 145 -10.43 -27.52 13.15
N PHE A 146 -10.78 -28.77 13.47
CA PHE A 146 -10.17 -29.48 14.61
C PHE A 146 -9.01 -30.41 14.21
N GLU A 147 -8.83 -30.68 12.92
CA GLU A 147 -7.84 -31.59 12.33
C GLU A 147 -6.60 -30.86 11.80
N ILE A 148 -6.80 -29.62 11.33
CA ILE A 148 -5.74 -28.74 10.84
C ILE A 148 -5.59 -27.61 11.86
N SER A 149 -4.40 -27.48 12.44
CA SER A 149 -4.01 -26.33 13.25
C SER A 149 -3.44 -25.24 12.35
N MET A 150 -3.51 -23.99 12.82
CA MET A 150 -3.03 -22.85 12.06
C MET A 150 -2.18 -21.94 12.94
N LEU A 151 -0.96 -21.66 12.49
CA LEU A 151 -0.03 -20.74 13.16
C LEU A 151 0.29 -19.56 12.25
N GLY A 152 0.38 -18.36 12.82
CA GLY A 152 0.93 -17.19 12.13
C GLY A 152 2.35 -16.92 12.61
N LEU A 153 3.34 -16.89 11.72
CA LEU A 153 4.72 -16.48 12.03
C LEU A 153 5.03 -15.18 11.27
N GLN A 154 5.10 -14.07 12.00
CA GLN A 154 5.05 -12.72 11.44
C GLN A 154 6.20 -11.87 11.97
N GLY A 155 6.84 -11.07 11.12
CA GLY A 155 7.93 -10.17 11.52
C GLY A 155 9.24 -10.41 10.76
N PRO A 156 10.22 -9.50 10.89
CA PRO A 156 11.44 -9.48 10.09
C PRO A 156 12.29 -10.76 10.19
N LEU A 157 12.22 -11.49 11.31
CA LEU A 157 12.99 -12.73 11.52
C LEU A 157 12.25 -14.01 11.11
N SER A 158 10.96 -13.91 10.74
CA SER A 158 10.13 -15.07 10.38
C SER A 158 10.73 -15.92 9.26
N LYS A 159 11.18 -15.26 8.18
CA LYS A 159 11.84 -15.91 7.04
C LYS A 159 13.09 -16.69 7.47
N LYS A 160 13.94 -16.09 8.29
CA LYS A 160 15.19 -16.70 8.78
C LYS A 160 14.91 -17.94 9.63
N ILE A 161 13.89 -17.88 10.49
CA ILE A 161 13.46 -19.02 11.29
C ILE A 161 13.00 -20.17 10.38
N LEU A 162 12.13 -19.89 9.41
CA LEU A 162 11.63 -20.91 8.48
C LEU A 162 12.75 -21.55 7.66
N GLN A 163 13.66 -20.75 7.10
CA GLN A 163 14.81 -21.27 6.32
C GLN A 163 15.69 -22.20 7.14
N LYS A 164 15.78 -22.02 8.46
CA LYS A 164 16.58 -22.86 9.34
C LYS A 164 15.90 -24.21 9.63
N VAL A 165 14.57 -24.25 9.70
CA VAL A 165 13.83 -25.45 10.15
C VAL A 165 13.24 -26.28 9.02
N ILE A 166 13.07 -25.70 7.83
CA ILE A 166 12.61 -26.43 6.64
C ILE A 166 13.68 -27.47 6.26
N SER A 167 13.30 -28.75 6.28
CA SER A 167 14.14 -29.88 5.88
C SER A 167 14.01 -30.21 4.40
N ARG A 168 12.85 -29.93 3.77
CA ARG A 168 12.60 -30.14 2.34
C ARG A 168 11.57 -29.14 1.81
N GLY A 169 11.70 -28.74 0.54
CA GLY A 169 10.85 -27.76 -0.11
C GLY A 169 11.42 -26.35 0.03
N GLU A 170 10.73 -25.37 -0.55
CA GLU A 170 11.18 -23.98 -0.58
C GLU A 170 10.12 -23.05 0.02
N LEU A 171 10.57 -21.88 0.46
CA LEU A 171 9.65 -20.82 0.85
C LEU A 171 8.77 -20.41 -0.35
N PRO A 172 7.56 -19.89 -0.09
CA PRO A 172 6.76 -19.29 -1.14
C PRO A 172 7.55 -18.19 -1.86
N LYS A 173 7.24 -17.98 -3.14
CA LYS A 173 7.83 -16.89 -3.93
C LYS A 173 7.72 -15.57 -3.19
N PRO A 174 8.62 -14.60 -3.44
CA PRO A 174 8.70 -13.39 -2.66
C PRO A 174 7.57 -12.37 -2.97
N ILE A 175 6.35 -12.83 -3.24
CA ILE A 175 5.16 -12.06 -3.54
C ILE A 175 4.07 -12.47 -2.53
N ARG A 176 3.30 -11.50 -2.02
CA ARG A 176 2.18 -11.77 -1.09
C ARG A 176 1.21 -12.78 -1.72
N ASN A 177 0.56 -13.60 -0.88
CA ASN A 177 -0.40 -14.63 -1.27
C ASN A 177 0.17 -15.84 -2.04
N ASN A 178 1.48 -15.89 -2.30
CA ASN A 178 2.08 -17.12 -2.81
C ASN A 178 2.16 -18.17 -1.70
N LEU A 179 2.06 -19.43 -2.10
CA LEU A 179 2.05 -20.59 -1.23
C LEU A 179 3.24 -21.50 -1.57
N SER A 180 3.56 -22.40 -0.64
CA SER A 180 4.42 -23.54 -0.88
C SER A 180 4.05 -24.68 0.06
N ILE A 181 4.56 -25.87 -0.24
CA ILE A 181 4.42 -27.05 0.62
C ILE A 181 5.83 -27.47 1.02
N VAL A 182 6.06 -27.54 2.32
CA VAL A 182 7.39 -27.80 2.88
C VAL A 182 7.33 -28.94 3.89
N LYS A 183 8.49 -29.55 4.18
CA LYS A 183 8.65 -30.43 5.33
C LYS A 183 9.50 -29.75 6.40
N ILE A 184 9.08 -29.87 7.65
CA ILE A 184 9.85 -29.52 8.84
C ILE A 184 9.98 -30.80 9.67
N GLY A 185 11.17 -31.40 9.67
CA GLY A 185 11.32 -32.79 10.12
C GLY A 185 10.48 -33.73 9.26
N ASN A 186 9.57 -34.48 9.90
CA ASN A 186 8.63 -35.38 9.22
C ASN A 186 7.25 -34.75 8.95
N ALA A 187 6.99 -33.55 9.48
CA ALA A 187 5.71 -32.87 9.33
C ALA A 187 5.64 -32.19 7.96
N GLU A 188 4.57 -32.47 7.21
CA GLU A 188 4.21 -31.68 6.02
C GLU A 188 3.44 -30.45 6.46
N VAL A 189 3.85 -29.29 5.94
CA VAL A 189 3.29 -27.99 6.31
C VAL A 189 2.93 -27.25 5.03
N LEU A 190 1.66 -26.86 4.94
CA LEU A 190 1.21 -25.96 3.88
C LEU A 190 1.53 -24.53 4.34
N LEU A 191 2.39 -23.85 3.60
CA LEU A 191 2.97 -22.57 3.99
C LEU A 191 2.44 -21.47 3.08
N ALA A 192 1.87 -20.43 3.66
CA ALA A 192 1.32 -19.28 2.93
C ALA A 192 2.08 -18.00 3.27
N ARG A 193 2.41 -17.18 2.26
CA ARG A 193 2.90 -15.82 2.49
C ARG A 193 1.75 -14.84 2.68
N THR A 194 1.02 -15.05 3.77
CA THR A 194 -0.15 -14.27 4.21
C THR A 194 0.06 -13.80 5.65
N GLY A 195 -0.74 -12.83 6.09
CA GLY A 195 -0.57 -12.26 7.41
C GLY A 195 -1.54 -11.15 7.75
N TYR A 196 -1.59 -10.84 9.03
CA TYR A 196 -2.55 -9.91 9.64
C TYR A 196 -1.87 -8.88 10.56
N THR A 197 -0.61 -8.55 10.26
CA THR A 197 0.23 -7.68 11.11
C THR A 197 0.77 -6.44 10.39
N GLY A 198 0.69 -6.40 9.06
CA GLY A 198 1.33 -5.38 8.23
C GLY A 198 2.85 -5.53 8.09
N GLU A 199 3.46 -6.58 8.63
CA GLU A 199 4.87 -6.88 8.43
C GLU A 199 5.17 -7.26 6.96
N PRO A 200 6.35 -6.95 6.41
CA PRO A 200 6.69 -7.31 5.04
C PRO A 200 6.90 -8.84 4.89
N LEU A 201 7.36 -9.48 5.97
CA LEU A 201 7.63 -10.90 6.08
C LEU A 201 6.62 -11.54 7.03
N CYS A 202 5.60 -12.14 6.42
CA CYS A 202 4.47 -12.77 7.09
C CYS A 202 4.25 -14.15 6.50
N PHE A 203 4.09 -15.14 7.38
CA PHE A 203 3.74 -16.49 6.99
C PHE A 203 2.60 -17.02 7.85
N GLU A 204 1.75 -17.83 7.25
CA GLU A 204 0.77 -18.67 7.94
C GLU A 204 1.02 -20.13 7.58
N LEU A 205 0.91 -21.00 8.58
CA LEU A 205 1.24 -22.41 8.49
C LEU A 205 0.00 -23.23 8.80
N PHE A 206 -0.36 -24.13 7.89
CA PHE A 206 -1.40 -25.13 8.10
C PHE A 206 -0.74 -26.47 8.40
N ILE A 207 -1.02 -26.99 9.59
CA ILE A 207 -0.28 -28.10 10.17
C ILE A 207 -1.28 -29.18 10.57
N ASN A 208 -0.99 -30.44 10.27
CA ASN A 208 -1.78 -31.54 10.81
C ASN A 208 -1.73 -31.51 12.36
N LYS A 209 -2.87 -31.71 13.01
CA LYS A 209 -2.98 -31.66 14.49
C LYS A 209 -1.88 -32.45 15.20
N LYS A 210 -1.51 -33.63 14.70
CA LYS A 210 -0.52 -34.52 15.32
C LYS A 210 0.89 -33.89 15.43
N ASP A 211 1.24 -33.01 14.49
CA ASP A 211 2.57 -32.41 14.39
C ASP A 211 2.63 -30.99 15.01
N SER A 212 1.47 -30.46 15.41
CA SER A 212 1.29 -29.05 15.75
C SER A 212 2.13 -28.61 16.95
N LEU A 213 2.06 -29.36 18.06
CA LEU A 213 2.79 -29.03 19.30
C LEU A 213 4.31 -29.03 19.09
N LEU A 214 4.82 -30.02 18.35
CA LEU A 214 6.24 -30.12 18.02
C LEU A 214 6.70 -28.89 17.23
N LEU A 215 5.94 -28.47 16.21
CA LEU A 215 6.31 -27.32 15.40
C LEU A 215 6.25 -26.00 16.19
N TRP A 216 5.28 -25.84 17.10
CA TRP A 216 5.26 -24.71 18.02
C TRP A 216 6.56 -24.64 18.83
N ASP A 217 6.95 -25.73 19.48
CA ASP A 217 8.15 -25.79 20.30
C ASP A 217 9.43 -25.52 19.46
N ILE A 218 9.49 -26.03 18.22
CA ILE A 218 10.59 -25.76 17.28
C ILE A 218 10.69 -24.27 16.95
N PHE A 219 9.57 -23.58 16.68
CA PHE A 219 9.60 -22.16 16.36
C PHE A 219 10.04 -21.32 17.56
N ILE A 220 9.52 -21.61 18.75
CA ILE A 220 9.92 -20.94 19.99
C ILE A 220 11.43 -21.15 20.26
N ALA A 221 11.93 -22.38 20.13
CA ALA A 221 13.35 -22.69 20.31
C ALA A 221 14.27 -21.99 19.30
N ASN A 222 13.74 -21.60 18.13
CA ASN A 222 14.47 -20.84 17.12
C ASN A 222 14.27 -19.31 17.21
N GLY A 223 13.68 -18.83 18.30
CA GLY A 223 13.61 -17.41 18.63
C GLY A 223 12.30 -16.71 18.24
N ALA A 224 11.27 -17.46 17.86
CA ALA A 224 9.93 -16.90 17.76
C ALA A 224 9.39 -16.57 19.16
N VAL A 225 8.61 -15.49 19.26
CA VAL A 225 8.00 -15.02 20.50
C VAL A 225 6.51 -15.33 20.44
N PRO A 226 5.91 -15.96 21.45
CA PRO A 226 4.47 -16.23 21.44
C PRO A 226 3.69 -14.91 21.60
N VAL A 227 2.62 -14.74 20.81
CA VAL A 227 1.84 -13.50 20.76
C VAL A 227 0.35 -13.78 20.89
N GLY A 228 -0.31 -13.05 21.79
CA GLY A 228 -1.74 -13.17 22.08
C GLY A 228 -2.63 -12.26 21.24
N LEU A 229 -3.95 -12.40 21.44
CA LEU A 229 -4.98 -11.67 20.70
C LEU A 229 -4.90 -10.15 20.88
N GLY A 230 -4.48 -9.67 22.05
CA GLY A 230 -4.37 -8.23 22.31
C GLY A 230 -3.34 -7.57 21.42
N ALA A 231 -2.16 -8.18 21.27
CA ALA A 231 -1.13 -7.68 20.37
C ALA A 231 -1.55 -7.87 18.90
N ARG A 232 -2.20 -8.98 18.54
CA ARG A 232 -2.79 -9.18 17.20
C ARG A 232 -3.71 -8.02 16.81
N ASP A 233 -4.58 -7.58 17.70
CA ASP A 233 -5.50 -6.45 17.45
C ASP A 233 -4.74 -5.11 17.30
N THR A 234 -3.71 -4.86 18.10
CA THR A 234 -2.89 -3.64 17.91
C THR A 234 -2.11 -3.64 16.59
N LEU A 235 -1.56 -4.78 16.17
CA LEU A 235 -0.76 -4.92 14.96
C LEU A 235 -1.62 -4.77 13.70
N ARG A 236 -2.81 -5.39 13.66
CA ARG A 236 -3.74 -5.29 12.53
C ARG A 236 -4.30 -3.88 12.40
N LEU A 237 -4.60 -3.22 13.54
CA LEU A 237 -5.12 -1.87 13.55
C LEU A 237 -4.09 -0.87 13.01
N GLU A 238 -2.84 -1.03 13.42
CA GLU A 238 -1.72 -0.23 12.90
C GLU A 238 -1.50 -0.46 11.39
N ALA A 239 -1.79 -1.67 10.90
CA ALA A 239 -1.76 -1.99 9.47
C ALA A 239 -3.05 -1.59 8.72
N CYS A 240 -4.01 -0.93 9.40
CA CYS A 240 -5.33 -0.58 8.87
C CYS A 240 -6.12 -1.77 8.31
N LEU A 241 -5.96 -2.96 8.89
CA LEU A 241 -6.68 -4.18 8.49
C LEU A 241 -8.03 -4.29 9.22
N PRO A 242 -9.12 -4.59 8.50
CA PRO A 242 -10.47 -4.67 9.05
C PRO A 242 -10.60 -5.90 9.95
N LEU A 243 -11.46 -5.78 10.95
CA LEU A 243 -11.95 -6.89 11.76
C LEU A 243 -13.46 -7.03 11.52
N PHE A 244 -13.92 -8.24 11.21
CA PHE A 244 -15.36 -8.51 11.10
C PHE A 244 -16.07 -8.22 12.43
N GLY A 245 -17.21 -7.54 12.37
CA GLY A 245 -17.92 -6.98 13.52
C GLY A 245 -17.48 -5.55 13.88
N HIS A 246 -16.46 -5.00 13.23
CA HIS A 246 -15.97 -3.63 13.45
C HIS A 246 -15.98 -2.80 12.17
N GLU A 247 -15.14 -3.17 11.19
CA GLU A 247 -15.04 -2.48 9.90
C GLU A 247 -15.89 -3.13 8.80
N LEU A 248 -16.40 -4.33 9.07
CA LEU A 248 -17.31 -5.12 8.24
C LEU A 248 -18.43 -5.68 9.13
N GLY A 249 -19.63 -5.86 8.58
CA GLY A 249 -20.82 -6.26 9.36
C GLY A 249 -21.69 -5.05 9.68
N THR A 250 -22.12 -4.88 10.92
CA THR A 250 -23.00 -3.80 11.35
C THR A 250 -22.26 -2.67 12.06
N ASP A 251 -22.72 -1.43 11.86
CA ASP A 251 -22.24 -0.26 12.57
C ASP A 251 -22.85 -0.15 13.98
N PRO A 252 -22.38 0.77 14.83
CA PRO A 252 -22.93 0.96 16.18
C PRO A 252 -24.41 1.36 16.24
N GLU A 253 -25.03 1.77 15.13
CA GLU A 253 -26.48 2.04 15.02
C GLU A 253 -27.26 0.81 14.55
N GLY A 254 -26.60 -0.34 14.34
CA GLY A 254 -27.21 -1.56 13.84
C GLY A 254 -27.48 -1.56 12.33
N LYS A 255 -26.87 -0.65 11.57
CA LYS A 255 -26.98 -0.61 10.10
C LYS A 255 -25.84 -1.40 9.47
N GLU A 256 -26.15 -2.15 8.43
CA GLU A 256 -25.12 -2.89 7.68
C GLU A 256 -24.14 -1.93 6.99
N ILE A 257 -22.86 -2.21 7.13
CA ILE A 257 -21.76 -1.46 6.52
C ILE A 257 -21.58 -1.97 5.08
N PRO A 258 -21.73 -1.11 4.05
CA PRO A 258 -21.44 -1.49 2.67
C PRO A 258 -20.01 -2.01 2.52
N ILE A 259 -19.81 -3.10 1.77
CA ILE A 259 -18.48 -3.73 1.59
C ILE A 259 -17.42 -2.72 1.11
N PHE A 260 -17.75 -1.83 0.16
CA PHE A 260 -16.78 -0.83 -0.34
C PHE A 260 -16.52 0.33 0.62
N SER A 261 -17.10 0.33 1.84
CA SER A 261 -16.70 1.28 2.89
C SER A 261 -15.24 1.05 3.29
N SER A 262 -14.75 -0.19 3.20
CA SER A 262 -13.33 -0.52 3.38
C SER A 262 -12.59 -0.51 2.04
N MET A 263 -11.47 0.23 1.97
CA MET A 263 -10.64 0.29 0.77
C MET A 263 -9.98 -1.06 0.41
N LEU A 264 -9.81 -1.97 1.38
CA LEU A 264 -9.30 -3.32 1.10
C LEU A 264 -10.25 -4.16 0.24
N SER A 265 -11.53 -3.77 0.15
CA SER A 265 -12.49 -4.42 -0.74
C SER A 265 -12.11 -4.29 -2.22
N LEU A 266 -11.29 -3.31 -2.60
CA LEU A 266 -10.72 -3.21 -3.94
C LEU A 266 -9.84 -4.44 -4.29
N ALA A 267 -9.17 -5.03 -3.30
CA ALA A 267 -8.41 -6.26 -3.47
C ALA A 267 -9.29 -7.52 -3.35
N ALA A 268 -10.42 -7.44 -2.64
CA ALA A 268 -11.30 -8.58 -2.34
C ALA A 268 -12.42 -8.81 -3.36
N VAL A 269 -12.85 -7.77 -4.09
CA VAL A 269 -13.95 -7.85 -5.06
C VAL A 269 -13.37 -7.86 -6.48
N SER A 270 -13.97 -8.63 -7.38
CA SER A 270 -13.61 -8.63 -8.81
C SER A 270 -14.87 -8.57 -9.67
N PHE A 271 -14.89 -7.63 -10.61
CA PHE A 271 -15.91 -7.53 -11.66
C PHE A 271 -15.40 -8.03 -13.01
N SER A 272 -14.31 -8.83 -13.03
CA SER A 272 -13.80 -9.45 -14.25
C SER A 272 -14.94 -10.20 -14.99
N PRO A 273 -15.01 -10.11 -16.33
CA PRO A 273 -15.96 -10.88 -17.12
C PRO A 273 -15.89 -12.39 -16.81
N LEU A 274 -14.70 -12.92 -16.53
CA LEU A 274 -14.48 -14.33 -16.17
C LEU A 274 -15.20 -14.76 -14.89
N LYS A 275 -15.54 -13.81 -14.01
CA LYS A 275 -16.26 -14.08 -12.77
C LYS A 275 -17.75 -14.38 -12.98
N ASN A 276 -18.31 -13.99 -14.11
CA ASN A 276 -19.73 -14.12 -14.40
C ASN A 276 -20.62 -13.48 -13.31
N ASN A 277 -21.80 -14.05 -13.04
CA ASN A 277 -22.71 -13.58 -12.02
C ASN A 277 -22.43 -14.23 -10.65
N PHE A 278 -22.57 -13.45 -9.58
CA PHE A 278 -22.32 -13.90 -8.21
C PHE A 278 -23.20 -13.15 -7.21
N ILE A 279 -23.32 -13.68 -6.00
CA ILE A 279 -24.21 -13.15 -4.97
C ILE A 279 -23.79 -11.71 -4.63
N GLY A 280 -24.71 -10.75 -4.76
CA GLY A 280 -24.46 -9.35 -4.42
C GLY A 280 -23.78 -8.51 -5.51
N LYS A 281 -23.50 -9.08 -6.71
CA LYS A 281 -22.79 -8.38 -7.80
C LYS A 281 -23.37 -7.00 -8.12
N ASP A 282 -24.67 -6.89 -8.35
CA ASP A 282 -25.30 -5.63 -8.77
C ASP A 282 -25.22 -4.54 -7.70
N SER A 283 -25.41 -4.92 -6.43
CA SER A 283 -25.29 -4.01 -5.30
C SER A 283 -23.85 -3.55 -5.11
N LEU A 284 -22.88 -4.46 -5.29
CA LEU A 284 -21.45 -4.16 -5.25
C LEU A 284 -21.02 -3.22 -6.40
N ILE A 285 -21.59 -3.36 -7.60
CA ILE A 285 -21.33 -2.44 -8.72
C ILE A 285 -21.81 -1.02 -8.37
N LYS A 286 -22.97 -0.88 -7.71
CA LYS A 286 -23.48 0.43 -7.27
C LYS A 286 -22.57 1.08 -6.23
N GLN A 287 -22.19 0.33 -5.20
CA GLN A 287 -21.25 0.79 -4.17
C GLN A 287 -19.90 1.19 -4.78
N PHE A 288 -19.39 0.37 -5.70
CA PHE A 288 -18.14 0.64 -6.40
C PHE A 288 -18.19 1.90 -7.28
N SER A 289 -19.29 2.09 -8.01
CA SER A 289 -19.50 3.28 -8.85
C SER A 289 -19.56 4.56 -8.00
N ALA A 290 -20.19 4.49 -6.83
CA ALA A 290 -20.18 5.58 -5.84
C ALA A 290 -18.74 5.85 -5.35
N LEU A 291 -17.98 4.81 -5.00
CA LEU A 291 -16.59 4.96 -4.57
C LEU A 291 -15.72 5.64 -5.64
N LYS A 292 -15.82 5.25 -6.92
CA LYS A 292 -15.04 5.86 -8.03
C LYS A 292 -15.29 7.38 -8.10
N LYS A 293 -16.54 7.81 -8.00
CA LYS A 293 -16.90 9.23 -8.00
C LYS A 293 -16.40 9.95 -6.74
N ILE A 294 -16.62 9.36 -5.56
CA ILE A 294 -16.17 9.94 -4.28
C ILE A 294 -14.65 10.15 -4.28
N LEU A 295 -13.87 9.19 -4.77
CA LEU A 295 -12.41 9.32 -4.85
C LEU A 295 -11.98 10.48 -5.75
N ASN A 296 -12.78 10.82 -6.76
CA ASN A 296 -12.59 11.98 -7.64
C ASN A 296 -13.25 13.27 -7.11
N LYS A 297 -13.68 13.29 -5.83
CA LYS A 297 -14.41 14.41 -5.21
C LYS A 297 -15.73 14.76 -5.91
N ASP A 298 -16.30 13.82 -6.65
CA ASP A 298 -17.67 13.87 -7.17
C ASP A 298 -18.59 13.14 -6.19
N PHE A 299 -19.47 13.89 -5.53
CA PHE A 299 -20.39 13.36 -4.52
C PHE A 299 -21.79 13.06 -5.08
N SER A 300 -21.99 13.07 -6.40
CA SER A 300 -23.31 12.87 -7.01
C SER A 300 -23.95 11.51 -6.71
N LEU A 301 -23.15 10.50 -6.36
CA LEU A 301 -23.61 9.15 -5.99
C LEU A 301 -23.33 8.81 -4.52
N ILE A 302 -23.19 9.81 -3.64
CA ILE A 302 -22.83 9.59 -2.23
C ILE A 302 -23.81 8.69 -1.48
N THR A 303 -25.09 8.64 -1.88
CA THR A 303 -26.09 7.75 -1.26
C THR A 303 -25.78 6.26 -1.46
N GLY A 304 -25.03 5.89 -2.50
CA GLY A 304 -24.59 4.51 -2.74
C GLY A 304 -23.44 4.07 -1.83
N LEU A 305 -22.72 5.02 -1.23
CA LEU A 305 -21.66 4.77 -0.26
C LEU A 305 -21.53 5.98 0.68
N PRO A 306 -22.44 6.13 1.66
CA PRO A 306 -22.55 7.36 2.46
C PRO A 306 -21.39 7.55 3.41
N ARG A 307 -20.75 6.45 3.85
CA ARG A 307 -19.60 6.45 4.75
C ARG A 307 -18.48 5.53 4.26
N ARG A 308 -17.25 5.82 4.66
CA ARG A 308 -16.04 5.02 4.41
C ARG A 308 -15.25 4.83 5.71
N ILE A 309 -14.54 3.71 5.80
CA ILE A 309 -13.58 3.43 6.86
C ILE A 309 -12.31 4.22 6.59
N MET A 310 -11.92 5.09 7.51
CA MET A 310 -10.74 5.94 7.41
C MET A 310 -9.85 5.81 8.65
N PRO A 311 -8.52 5.76 8.49
CA PRO A 311 -7.60 5.83 9.61
C PRO A 311 -7.59 7.23 10.24
N PHE A 312 -7.47 7.30 11.57
CA PHE A 312 -7.30 8.55 12.28
C PHE A 312 -6.29 8.43 13.43
N VAL A 313 -5.68 9.56 13.79
CA VAL A 313 -4.78 9.68 14.93
C VAL A 313 -5.33 10.70 15.92
N ILE A 314 -5.34 10.35 17.20
CA ILE A 314 -5.75 11.28 18.28
C ILE A 314 -4.55 12.16 18.63
N ARG A 315 -4.76 13.48 18.65
CA ARG A 315 -3.70 14.47 18.96
C ARG A 315 -3.46 14.63 20.46
N ASP A 316 -4.53 14.58 21.24
CA ASP A 316 -4.53 14.78 22.69
C ASP A 316 -4.30 13.48 23.48
N LYS A 317 -4.20 13.58 24.81
CA LYS A 317 -4.16 12.40 25.68
C LYS A 317 -5.53 11.75 25.77
N GLY A 318 -5.65 10.53 25.26
CA GLY A 318 -6.85 9.71 25.35
C GLY A 318 -6.87 8.60 24.30
N ILE A 319 -7.85 7.70 24.43
CA ILE A 319 -7.93 6.50 23.60
C ILE A 319 -9.39 6.33 23.20
N ALA A 320 -9.65 6.46 21.90
CA ALA A 320 -10.96 6.18 21.34
C ALA A 320 -11.25 4.68 21.37
N ARG A 321 -12.52 4.31 21.45
CA ARG A 321 -13.04 2.95 21.49
C ARG A 321 -14.14 2.78 20.45
N HIS A 322 -14.41 1.53 20.11
CA HIS A 322 -15.54 1.18 19.25
C HIS A 322 -16.84 1.82 19.77
N GLY A 323 -17.57 2.49 18.88
CA GLY A 323 -18.82 3.17 19.18
C GLY A 323 -18.69 4.64 19.59
N ASP A 324 -17.48 5.13 19.86
CA ASP A 324 -17.27 6.57 20.13
C ASP A 324 -17.72 7.39 18.91
N LYS A 325 -18.51 8.44 19.15
CA LYS A 325 -19.05 9.29 18.09
C LYS A 325 -17.98 10.22 17.54
N VAL A 326 -18.01 10.41 16.23
CA VAL A 326 -17.11 11.33 15.53
C VAL A 326 -17.91 12.49 14.96
N TYR A 327 -17.37 13.71 15.12
CA TYR A 327 -17.99 14.94 14.68
C TYR A 327 -17.06 15.69 13.73
N PHE A 328 -17.62 16.24 12.66
CA PHE A 328 -16.93 17.13 11.72
C PHE A 328 -17.74 18.41 11.59
N ASN A 329 -17.09 19.57 11.81
CA ASN A 329 -17.77 20.87 11.88
C ASN A 329 -19.01 20.85 12.79
N GLU A 330 -18.84 20.30 13.99
CA GLU A 330 -19.88 20.13 15.04
C GLU A 330 -21.04 19.18 14.69
N LYS A 331 -21.11 18.66 13.47
CA LYS A 331 -22.13 17.69 13.04
C LYS A 331 -21.64 16.27 13.25
N HIS A 332 -22.54 15.39 13.67
CA HIS A 332 -22.25 13.96 13.77
C HIS A 332 -21.92 13.41 12.39
N ALA A 333 -20.72 12.86 12.23
CA ALA A 333 -20.14 12.44 10.95
C ALA A 333 -19.82 10.95 10.89
N GLY A 334 -20.03 10.19 11.98
CA GLY A 334 -19.80 8.76 12.01
C GLY A 334 -19.30 8.25 13.35
N PHE A 335 -18.64 7.09 13.32
CA PHE A 335 -18.27 6.33 14.51
C PHE A 335 -16.87 5.76 14.43
N VAL A 336 -16.19 5.68 15.56
CA VAL A 336 -14.99 4.88 15.70
C VAL A 336 -15.37 3.41 15.60
N THR A 337 -14.76 2.68 14.67
CA THR A 337 -14.96 1.23 14.51
C THR A 337 -13.93 0.43 15.31
N SER A 338 -12.69 0.90 15.34
CA SER A 338 -11.59 0.34 16.13
C SER A 338 -10.69 1.45 16.65
N GLY A 339 -10.27 1.38 17.91
CA GLY A 339 -9.42 2.42 18.50
C GLY A 339 -8.64 1.91 19.71
N THR A 340 -7.33 2.17 19.72
CA THR A 340 -6.49 1.84 20.87
C THR A 340 -5.17 2.61 20.89
N ALA A 341 -4.41 2.44 21.97
CA ALA A 341 -3.04 2.89 22.07
C ALA A 341 -2.11 1.78 21.55
N VAL A 342 -1.24 2.11 20.60
CA VAL A 342 -0.33 1.18 19.93
C VAL A 342 1.11 1.59 20.21
N PRO A 343 1.98 0.65 20.65
CA PRO A 343 3.38 0.94 20.89
C PRO A 343 4.20 0.89 19.60
N TYR A 344 5.34 1.58 19.58
CA TYR A 344 6.29 1.51 18.47
C TYR A 344 7.72 1.73 18.95
N TRP A 345 8.71 1.26 18.19
CA TRP A 345 10.12 1.54 18.44
C TRP A 345 10.48 2.93 17.92
N ASP A 346 11.16 3.73 18.74
CA ASP A 346 11.70 5.00 18.28
C ASP A 346 12.74 4.73 17.18
N ILE A 347 12.78 5.60 16.18
CA ILE A 347 13.71 5.52 15.04
C ILE A 347 14.81 6.57 15.15
N THR A 348 15.97 6.26 14.60
CA THR A 348 17.09 7.20 14.43
C THR A 348 17.56 7.17 12.98
N GLY A 349 18.17 8.25 12.50
CA GLY A 349 18.55 8.41 11.10
C GLY A 349 17.37 8.73 10.18
N GLU A 350 17.66 8.86 8.89
CA GLU A 350 16.68 9.18 7.86
C GLU A 350 16.91 8.34 6.60
N GLY A 351 15.86 8.11 5.81
CA GLY A 351 15.94 7.34 4.57
C GLY A 351 16.50 5.93 4.79
N LEU A 352 17.53 5.56 4.02
CA LEU A 352 18.19 4.25 4.12
C LEU A 352 18.98 4.06 5.42
N ASN A 353 19.32 5.14 6.13
CA ASN A 353 20.03 5.08 7.41
C ASN A 353 19.07 4.96 8.61
N THR A 354 17.76 4.79 8.37
CA THR A 354 16.76 4.64 9.43
C THR A 354 16.98 3.34 10.19
N ASN A 355 17.14 3.44 11.52
CA ASN A 355 17.35 2.30 12.40
C ASN A 355 16.39 2.33 13.59
N LEU A 356 15.84 1.16 13.94
CA LEU A 356 15.03 0.98 15.15
C LEU A 356 15.92 0.98 16.39
N THR A 357 15.56 1.78 17.39
CA THR A 357 16.26 1.82 18.68
C THR A 357 15.73 0.75 19.64
N ASP A 358 16.23 0.77 20.88
CA ASP A 358 15.68 -0.01 22.01
C ASP A 358 14.73 0.82 22.90
N LYS A 359 14.47 2.08 22.53
CA LYS A 359 13.45 2.91 23.19
C LYS A 359 12.13 2.76 22.46
N SER A 360 11.04 2.67 23.23
CA SER A 360 9.70 2.52 22.69
C SER A 360 8.78 3.61 23.21
N SER A 361 7.88 4.06 22.34
CA SER A 361 6.85 5.06 22.62
C SER A 361 5.47 4.50 22.30
N ILE A 362 4.41 5.23 22.68
CA ILE A 362 3.01 4.83 22.44
C ILE A 362 2.27 5.98 21.76
N ARG A 363 1.36 5.64 20.84
CA ARG A 363 0.47 6.59 20.15
C ARG A 363 -0.97 6.08 20.12
N SER A 364 -1.93 6.99 20.11
CA SER A 364 -3.35 6.67 20.02
C SER A 364 -3.82 6.76 18.57
N ILE A 365 -4.25 5.63 18.01
CA ILE A 365 -4.70 5.53 16.61
C ILE A 365 -6.03 4.76 16.54
N GLY A 366 -6.71 4.88 15.42
CA GLY A 366 -7.92 4.11 15.16
C GLY A 366 -8.34 4.09 13.69
N LEU A 367 -9.46 3.42 13.46
CA LEU A 367 -10.26 3.42 12.25
C LEU A 367 -11.66 3.91 12.61
N ALA A 368 -12.25 4.72 11.72
CA ALA A 368 -13.59 5.24 11.90
C ALA A 368 -14.39 5.12 10.61
N LEU A 369 -15.67 4.76 10.73
CA LEU A 369 -16.66 4.83 9.66
C LEU A 369 -17.19 6.26 9.60
N LEU A 370 -16.74 7.02 8.62
CA LEU A 370 -16.98 8.47 8.50
C LEU A 370 -17.70 8.80 7.21
N ASP A 371 -18.48 9.88 7.23
CA ASP A 371 -19.14 10.41 6.03
C ASP A 371 -18.15 10.58 4.87
N SER A 372 -18.57 10.14 3.68
CA SER A 372 -17.68 9.96 2.53
C SER A 372 -17.04 11.23 1.99
N TYR A 373 -17.56 12.42 2.36
CA TYR A 373 -17.01 13.72 1.98
C TYR A 373 -15.83 14.17 2.86
N ILE A 374 -15.55 13.48 3.97
CA ILE A 374 -14.36 13.70 4.79
C ILE A 374 -13.13 13.16 4.06
N TRP A 375 -12.00 13.84 4.19
CA TRP A 375 -10.75 13.48 3.54
C TRP A 375 -9.55 13.40 4.48
N GLU A 376 -8.42 12.96 3.91
CA GLU A 376 -7.13 12.99 4.59
C GLU A 376 -6.80 14.43 5.00
N GLU A 377 -6.15 14.59 6.15
CA GLU A 377 -5.83 15.89 6.78
C GLU A 377 -7.03 16.65 7.34
N ASP A 378 -8.27 16.20 7.12
CA ASP A 378 -9.43 16.76 7.81
C ASP A 378 -9.39 16.45 9.31
N ILE A 379 -9.94 17.39 10.07
CA ILE A 379 -9.86 17.39 11.52
C ILE A 379 -11.24 17.16 12.09
N VAL A 380 -11.34 16.12 12.90
CA VAL A 380 -12.58 15.67 13.52
C VAL A 380 -12.46 15.73 15.03
N ASP A 381 -13.61 15.80 15.70
CA ASP A 381 -13.73 15.65 17.14
C ASP A 381 -14.26 14.25 17.46
N VAL A 382 -13.50 13.46 18.21
CA VAL A 382 -13.93 12.16 18.72
C VAL A 382 -14.43 12.34 20.13
N ASP A 383 -15.68 11.94 20.40
CA ASP A 383 -16.25 11.98 21.75
C ASP A 383 -15.79 10.76 22.55
N VAL A 384 -14.78 10.98 23.39
CA VAL A 384 -14.23 9.95 24.28
C VAL A 384 -14.79 10.20 25.68
N ARG A 385 -15.81 9.43 26.06
CA ARG A 385 -16.48 9.50 27.38
C ARG A 385 -17.02 10.90 27.73
N GLY A 386 -17.65 11.58 26.77
CA GLY A 386 -18.21 12.92 26.94
C GLY A 386 -17.21 14.05 26.71
N LYS A 387 -15.93 13.74 26.44
CA LYS A 387 -14.91 14.73 26.13
C LYS A 387 -14.58 14.68 24.64
N LYS A 388 -14.83 15.77 23.93
CA LYS A 388 -14.39 15.96 22.54
C LYS A 388 -12.88 16.07 22.47
N MET A 389 -12.27 15.17 21.70
CA MET A 389 -10.83 15.09 21.47
C MET A 389 -10.52 15.35 20.01
N LYS A 390 -9.54 16.20 19.71
CA LYS A 390 -9.14 16.44 18.33
C LYS A 390 -8.40 15.24 17.75
N ALA A 391 -8.84 14.80 16.58
CA ALA A 391 -8.19 13.78 15.78
C ALA A 391 -8.01 14.27 14.34
N ALA A 392 -6.96 13.78 13.68
CA ALA A 392 -6.71 14.03 12.26
C ALA A 392 -6.95 12.74 11.48
N ILE A 393 -7.63 12.85 10.33
CA ILE A 393 -7.76 11.75 9.37
C ILE A 393 -6.43 11.62 8.63
N VAL A 394 -5.94 10.39 8.51
CA VAL A 394 -4.61 10.11 7.95
C VAL A 394 -4.68 8.96 6.96
N PRO A 395 -3.81 8.94 5.93
CA PRO A 395 -3.87 7.91 4.89
C PRO A 395 -3.51 6.50 5.41
N TYR A 396 -2.61 6.42 6.39
CA TYR A 396 -2.10 5.15 6.92
C TYR A 396 -1.38 5.34 8.26
N HIS A 397 -1.29 4.30 9.09
CA HIS A 397 -0.52 4.34 10.34
C HIS A 397 0.87 3.69 10.22
N LEU A 398 1.07 2.85 9.19
CA LEU A 398 2.26 2.00 9.00
C LEU A 398 2.66 1.95 7.52
N ARG A 399 3.98 1.88 7.26
CA ARG A 399 4.56 1.64 5.93
C ARG A 399 5.52 0.46 5.99
N SER A 400 5.52 -0.37 4.97
CA SER A 400 6.23 -1.67 4.93
C SER A 400 7.04 -1.88 3.65
N GLU A 401 7.21 -0.82 2.86
CA GLU A 401 7.88 -0.83 1.56
C GLU A 401 9.41 -0.93 1.65
N ALA A 402 9.99 -0.74 2.84
CA ALA A 402 11.42 -0.88 3.10
C ALA A 402 11.69 -2.13 3.98
N PRO A 403 11.55 -3.35 3.42
CA PRO A 403 11.80 -4.58 4.16
C PRO A 403 13.24 -4.61 4.71
N PRO A 404 13.48 -5.32 5.84
CA PRO A 404 12.59 -6.33 6.43
C PRO A 404 11.62 -5.79 7.49
N PHE A 405 11.70 -4.51 7.85
CA PHE A 405 10.90 -3.90 8.92
C PHE A 405 9.71 -3.12 8.39
N SER A 406 8.65 -3.05 9.19
CA SER A 406 7.60 -2.04 9.02
C SER A 406 7.85 -0.84 9.92
N TYR A 407 7.63 0.36 9.39
CA TYR A 407 7.88 1.61 10.09
C TYR A 407 6.58 2.35 10.44
N PRO A 408 6.42 2.77 11.70
CA PRO A 408 5.29 3.59 12.12
C PRO A 408 5.35 4.97 11.45
N ILE A 409 4.22 5.45 10.95
CA ILE A 409 4.13 6.82 10.43
C ILE A 409 3.67 7.75 11.53
N LEU A 410 4.61 8.54 12.03
CA LEU A 410 4.37 9.52 13.08
C LEU A 410 3.93 10.84 12.42
N TYR A 411 2.66 11.17 12.60
CA TYR A 411 2.13 12.44 12.16
C TYR A 411 2.52 13.52 13.17
N ASP A 412 3.41 14.41 12.74
CA ASP A 412 3.93 15.51 13.56
C ASP A 412 2.80 16.46 13.95
N LYS A 413 2.73 16.79 15.25
CA LYS A 413 1.71 17.68 15.81
C LYS A 413 1.82 19.10 15.28
N GLU A 414 3.01 19.54 14.87
CA GLU A 414 3.27 20.90 14.36
C GLU A 414 3.07 21.02 12.84
N LYS A 415 3.61 20.08 12.04
CA LYS A 415 3.49 20.12 10.55
C LYS A 415 2.05 20.03 10.04
N LEU A 416 1.16 19.36 10.75
CA LEU A 416 -0.26 19.25 10.34
C LEU A 416 -1.06 20.54 10.60
N TYR A 417 -0.55 21.50 11.39
CA TYR A 417 -1.35 22.65 11.84
C TYR A 417 -0.63 23.99 11.99
N GLY A 418 0.68 24.13 11.70
CA GLY A 418 1.40 25.38 11.98
C GLY A 418 2.63 25.68 11.15
N GLN A 419 2.51 26.74 10.34
CA GLN A 419 3.52 27.56 9.64
C GLN A 419 4.25 26.94 8.44
N GLU A 420 4.33 27.76 7.38
CA GLU A 420 5.18 27.54 6.20
C GLU A 420 6.51 26.91 6.61
N LYS A 421 6.90 25.84 5.91
CA LYS A 421 8.24 25.26 6.02
C LYS A 421 9.29 26.38 5.90
N LYS A 422 9.84 26.84 7.02
CA LYS A 422 11.20 27.39 7.01
C LYS A 422 12.12 26.21 6.81
N THR A 423 12.47 25.97 5.55
CA THR A 423 13.61 25.15 5.18
C THR A 423 14.79 25.54 6.07
N PRO A 424 15.43 24.61 6.80
CA PRO A 424 16.58 24.95 7.61
C PRO A 424 17.66 25.52 6.68
N LEU A 425 17.96 26.81 6.81
CA LEU A 425 19.13 27.41 6.21
C LEU A 425 20.34 26.72 6.83
N PHE A 426 21.00 25.88 6.04
CA PHE A 426 22.31 25.32 6.38
C PHE A 426 23.26 26.45 6.77
N SER A 427 23.79 26.43 8.00
CA SER A 427 24.85 27.36 8.39
C SER A 427 26.18 26.86 7.85
N PHE A 428 26.62 27.39 6.70
CA PHE A 428 27.94 27.11 6.15
C PHE A 428 29.01 27.90 6.94
N LYS A 429 29.69 27.25 7.88
CA LYS A 429 30.84 27.81 8.62
C LYS A 429 32.19 27.38 8.03
N ASN A 430 32.40 27.46 6.72
CA ASN A 430 33.72 27.17 6.12
C ASN A 430 34.05 28.14 4.98
N ASP A 431 35.13 28.91 5.13
CA ASP A 431 35.65 29.89 4.13
C ASP A 431 35.96 29.25 2.78
N SER A 432 36.27 27.94 2.76
CA SER A 432 36.45 27.13 1.55
C SER A 432 35.17 27.06 0.70
N ALA A 433 34.01 26.89 1.33
CA ALA A 433 32.72 26.79 0.65
C ALA A 433 32.33 28.13 0.00
N LEU A 434 32.56 29.24 0.71
CA LEU A 434 32.33 30.59 0.16
C LEU A 434 33.23 30.88 -1.04
N LYS A 435 34.48 30.42 -1.00
CA LYS A 435 35.42 30.57 -2.12
C LYS A 435 35.03 29.74 -3.33
N ASN A 436 34.57 28.50 -3.13
CA ASN A 436 34.05 27.64 -4.19
C ASN A 436 32.73 28.19 -4.78
N ILE A 437 31.84 28.71 -3.93
CA ILE A 437 30.61 29.39 -4.36
C ILE A 437 30.94 30.62 -5.19
N HIS A 438 31.91 31.45 -4.75
CA HIS A 438 32.33 32.62 -5.51
C HIS A 438 32.93 32.24 -6.87
N LEU A 439 33.81 31.24 -6.91
CA LEU A 439 34.43 30.77 -8.14
C LEU A 439 33.39 30.17 -9.11
N LEU A 440 32.44 29.39 -8.58
CA LEU A 440 31.34 28.82 -9.34
C LEU A 440 30.45 29.93 -9.92
N LEU A 441 30.08 30.93 -9.11
CA LEU A 441 29.28 32.07 -9.53
C LEU A 441 29.99 32.91 -10.60
N GLU A 442 31.29 33.16 -10.44
CA GLU A 442 32.08 33.94 -11.38
C GLU A 442 32.24 33.20 -12.73
N ASN A 443 32.52 31.90 -12.70
CA ASN A 443 32.62 31.08 -13.89
C ASN A 443 31.26 30.92 -14.59
N THR A 444 30.20 30.75 -13.81
CA THR A 444 28.82 30.72 -14.33
C THR A 444 28.48 32.05 -15.01
N TYR A 445 28.78 33.18 -14.37
CA TYR A 445 28.55 34.50 -14.93
C TYR A 445 29.32 34.74 -16.24
N LYS A 446 30.62 34.40 -16.28
CA LYS A 446 31.46 34.53 -17.48
C LYS A 446 30.94 33.66 -18.63
N ASN A 447 30.58 32.41 -18.34
CA ASN A 447 30.01 31.48 -19.31
C ASN A 447 28.65 31.98 -19.84
N THR A 448 27.77 32.49 -18.97
CA THR A 448 26.49 33.10 -19.36
C THR A 448 26.71 34.31 -20.26
N ARG A 449 27.68 35.18 -19.96
CA ARG A 449 27.99 36.36 -20.78
C ARG A 449 28.54 35.99 -22.15
N TRP A 450 29.45 35.03 -22.21
CA TRP A 450 29.98 34.49 -23.46
C TRP A 450 28.88 33.86 -24.30
N ARG A 451 28.02 33.01 -23.72
CA ARG A 451 26.86 32.39 -24.40
C ARG A 451 25.85 33.39 -24.95
N GLN A 452 25.68 34.55 -24.31
CA GLN A 452 24.76 35.60 -24.76
C GLN A 452 25.30 36.45 -25.91
N LYS A 453 26.63 36.59 -26.01
CA LYS A 453 27.25 37.61 -26.87
C LYS A 453 28.06 37.02 -28.02
N GLU A 454 28.56 35.80 -27.83
CA GLU A 454 29.59 35.20 -28.67
C GLU A 454 29.20 33.80 -29.15
N CYS A 455 28.00 33.30 -28.79
CA CYS A 455 27.46 32.02 -29.20
C CYS A 455 26.03 32.18 -29.77
N ILE A 456 25.69 31.41 -30.80
CA ILE A 456 24.29 31.18 -31.20
C ILE A 456 23.90 29.82 -30.62
N ASN A 457 23.13 29.81 -29.52
CA ASN A 457 22.76 28.57 -28.84
C ASN A 457 21.35 28.09 -29.23
N LEU A 458 21.22 26.79 -29.54
CA LEU A 458 20.10 26.17 -30.28
C LEU A 458 19.00 25.55 -29.39
N ILE A 459 18.95 25.83 -28.08
CA ILE A 459 18.03 25.15 -27.13
C ILE A 459 17.01 26.15 -26.53
N PRO A 460 15.70 26.05 -26.81
CA PRO A 460 14.74 27.09 -26.44
C PRO A 460 14.23 27.03 -24.98
N SER A 461 14.40 25.92 -24.25
CA SER A 461 14.00 25.82 -22.83
C SER A 461 14.84 26.74 -21.91
N GLU A 462 16.06 27.08 -22.34
CA GLU A 462 16.97 27.99 -21.63
C GLU A 462 16.63 29.48 -21.86
N GLN A 463 15.67 29.78 -22.75
CA GLN A 463 15.14 31.12 -23.00
C GLN A 463 13.72 31.32 -22.44
N THR A 464 13.33 30.62 -21.38
CA THR A 464 12.02 30.85 -20.74
C THR A 464 11.83 32.32 -20.36
N PRO A 465 10.75 33.01 -20.77
CA PRO A 465 10.50 34.42 -20.42
C PRO A 465 10.34 34.67 -18.91
N SER A 466 10.06 33.61 -18.16
CA SER A 466 9.86 33.68 -16.71
C SER A 466 11.19 33.91 -15.99
N ARG A 467 11.31 35.09 -15.35
CA ARG A 467 12.43 35.41 -14.46
C ARG A 467 12.54 34.44 -13.29
N LEU A 468 11.41 33.88 -12.83
CA LEU A 468 11.37 32.93 -11.72
C LEU A 468 11.91 31.56 -12.12
N VAL A 469 11.55 31.06 -13.30
CA VAL A 469 12.08 29.78 -13.81
C VAL A 469 13.57 29.91 -14.10
N ARG A 470 14.02 31.05 -14.66
CA ARG A 470 15.45 31.37 -14.81
C ARG A 470 16.21 31.41 -13.48
N LEU A 471 15.61 31.95 -12.42
CA LEU A 471 16.19 31.98 -11.07
C LEU A 471 16.37 30.56 -10.49
N ILE A 472 15.42 29.65 -10.76
CA ILE A 472 15.45 28.27 -10.28
C ILE A 472 16.42 27.41 -11.11
N SER A 473 16.54 27.64 -12.43
CA SER A 473 17.50 26.92 -13.30
C SER A 473 18.97 27.12 -12.92
N ILE A 474 19.31 28.21 -12.23
CA ILE A 474 20.65 28.50 -11.69
C ILE A 474 20.98 27.59 -10.48
N MET A 475 19.98 26.93 -9.89
CA MET A 475 20.13 26.04 -8.73
C MET A 475 20.32 24.56 -9.10
N ASP A 476 20.36 24.19 -10.39
CA ASP A 476 20.76 22.85 -10.85
C ASP A 476 22.26 22.85 -11.23
N PRO A 477 23.19 22.53 -10.31
CA PRO A 477 24.62 22.77 -10.52
C PRO A 477 25.19 21.96 -11.68
N ALA A 478 24.58 20.82 -12.03
CA ALA A 478 25.10 19.91 -13.06
C ALA A 478 24.49 20.11 -14.45
N GLY A 479 23.50 20.99 -14.64
CA GLY A 479 22.85 21.21 -15.94
C GLY A 479 22.46 19.90 -16.64
N ARG A 480 21.69 19.06 -15.94
CA ARG A 480 21.54 17.63 -16.25
C ARG A 480 20.75 17.40 -17.55
N TYR A 481 21.43 17.11 -18.66
CA TYR A 481 20.82 16.57 -19.87
C TYR A 481 21.79 15.63 -20.60
N ALA A 482 21.35 14.39 -20.85
CA ALA A 482 22.05 13.44 -21.72
C ALA A 482 21.02 12.84 -22.68
N GLU A 483 21.03 13.29 -23.93
CA GLU A 483 20.29 12.68 -25.04
C GLU A 483 21.20 11.70 -25.81
N HIS A 484 20.67 10.52 -26.11
CA HIS A 484 21.31 9.53 -26.96
C HIS A 484 20.30 9.02 -27.98
N LYS A 485 20.72 8.97 -29.25
CA LYS A 485 19.95 8.35 -30.33
C LYS A 485 20.82 7.33 -31.04
N LYS A 486 20.30 6.10 -31.16
CA LYS A 486 20.91 5.08 -32.03
C LYS A 486 20.52 5.39 -33.48
N VAL A 487 21.53 5.57 -34.33
CA VAL A 487 21.30 5.87 -35.75
C VAL A 487 21.66 4.64 -36.57
N LYS A 488 20.64 3.99 -37.15
CA LYS A 488 20.79 2.78 -37.97
C LYS A 488 21.78 2.94 -39.13
N ALA A 489 21.87 4.14 -39.71
CA ALA A 489 22.81 4.44 -40.79
C ALA A 489 24.30 4.38 -40.36
N PHE A 490 24.56 4.38 -39.05
CA PHE A 490 25.90 4.22 -38.48
C PHE A 490 25.96 2.96 -37.60
N TYR A 491 25.41 1.84 -38.07
CA TYR A 491 25.46 0.54 -37.37
C TYR A 491 24.96 0.60 -35.92
N ASP A 492 23.88 1.36 -35.68
CA ASP A 492 23.31 1.61 -34.34
C ASP A 492 24.28 2.26 -33.33
N SER A 493 25.30 2.96 -33.83
CA SER A 493 26.19 3.79 -32.99
C SER A 493 25.38 4.79 -32.18
N GLU A 494 25.70 4.87 -30.89
CA GLU A 494 25.14 5.88 -30.00
C GLU A 494 25.80 7.23 -30.32
N ILE A 495 25.04 8.11 -30.98
CA ILE A 495 25.47 9.47 -31.21
C ILE A 495 24.98 10.31 -30.03
N LEU A 496 25.94 10.78 -29.22
CA LEU A 496 25.72 11.73 -28.15
C LEU A 496 25.61 13.14 -28.75
N TYR A 497 24.54 13.85 -28.43
CA TYR A 497 24.22 15.12 -29.08
C TYR A 497 24.50 16.31 -28.14
N TYR A 498 25.75 16.82 -28.07
CA TYR A 498 26.05 18.10 -27.39
C TYR A 498 27.29 18.83 -27.96
N GLN A 499 27.26 20.17 -27.94
CA GLN A 499 28.45 21.03 -27.93
C GLN A 499 28.59 21.68 -26.54
N GLY A 500 29.80 21.64 -25.95
CA GLY A 500 30.11 22.24 -24.63
C GLY A 500 30.20 21.26 -23.44
N THR A 501 30.64 20.03 -23.69
CA THR A 501 30.68 18.91 -22.72
C THR A 501 31.67 19.08 -21.56
N ASP A 502 32.70 19.92 -21.72
CA ASP A 502 33.82 19.96 -20.77
C ASP A 502 33.46 20.65 -19.44
N PHE A 503 32.55 21.63 -19.48
CA PHE A 503 32.08 22.30 -18.25
C PHE A 503 31.16 21.40 -17.42
N ILE A 504 30.24 20.69 -18.08
CA ILE A 504 29.33 19.74 -17.41
C ILE A 504 30.15 18.57 -16.84
N ALA A 505 31.09 18.03 -17.62
CA ALA A 505 32.01 17.00 -17.15
C ALA A 505 32.86 17.49 -15.96
N GLY A 506 33.34 18.74 -15.98
CA GLY A 506 34.06 19.35 -14.88
C GLY A 506 33.23 19.49 -13.61
N VAL A 507 31.97 19.93 -13.71
CA VAL A 507 31.08 20.03 -12.54
C VAL A 507 30.66 18.66 -12.02
N GLU A 508 30.37 17.70 -12.90
CA GLU A 508 30.09 16.32 -12.52
C GLU A 508 31.29 15.68 -11.79
N GLN A 509 32.52 15.94 -12.27
CA GLN A 509 33.73 15.43 -11.65
C GLN A 509 33.95 16.05 -10.26
N LEU A 510 33.81 17.37 -10.12
CA LEU A 510 33.90 18.06 -8.83
C LEU A 510 32.83 17.57 -7.84
N LEU A 511 31.61 17.33 -8.32
CA LEU A 511 30.52 16.78 -7.51
C LEU A 511 30.78 15.33 -7.09
N LYS A 512 31.28 14.48 -8.00
CA LYS A 512 31.70 13.10 -7.68
C LYS A 512 32.77 13.07 -6.61
N GLU A 513 33.77 13.95 -6.72
CA GLU A 513 34.87 14.04 -5.75
C GLU A 513 34.40 14.51 -4.37
N GLU A 514 33.51 15.51 -4.31
CA GLU A 514 32.96 15.96 -3.02
C GLU A 514 32.00 14.96 -2.39
N LEU A 515 31.16 14.30 -3.19
CA LEU A 515 30.28 13.26 -2.67
C LEU A 515 31.06 12.03 -2.21
N SER A 516 32.11 11.64 -2.92
CA SER A 516 32.99 10.53 -2.50
C SER A 516 33.66 10.84 -1.15
N ARG A 517 34.11 12.09 -0.96
CA ARG A 517 34.67 12.57 0.31
C ARG A 517 33.63 12.65 1.42
N TYR A 518 32.43 13.15 1.14
CA TYR A 518 31.35 13.27 2.11
C TYR A 518 30.81 11.91 2.56
N LEU A 519 30.64 10.97 1.62
CA LEU A 519 30.09 9.63 1.87
C LEU A 519 31.16 8.61 2.27
N CYS A 520 32.44 9.00 2.33
CA CYS A 520 33.58 8.14 2.61
C CYS A 520 33.65 6.88 1.71
N CYS A 521 33.37 7.04 0.42
CA CYS A 521 33.42 5.95 -0.55
C CYS A 521 34.40 6.25 -1.70
N ARG A 522 34.85 5.19 -2.37
CA ARG A 522 35.89 5.28 -3.41
C ARG A 522 35.34 5.67 -4.78
N GLU A 523 34.07 5.38 -5.03
CA GLU A 523 33.36 5.71 -6.26
C GLU A 523 31.94 6.18 -5.93
N VAL A 524 31.47 7.19 -6.66
CA VAL A 524 30.10 7.70 -6.61
C VAL A 524 29.61 7.91 -8.05
N GLU A 525 28.41 7.42 -8.36
CA GLU A 525 27.70 7.75 -9.59
C GLU A 525 26.71 8.89 -9.33
N VAL A 526 26.88 10.01 -10.03
CA VAL A 526 26.03 11.22 -9.92
C VAL A 526 24.83 11.17 -10.87
N ARG A 527 24.84 10.25 -11.83
CA ARG A 527 23.78 10.04 -12.83
C ARG A 527 22.83 8.90 -12.40
N LEU A 528 22.06 9.10 -11.34
CA LEU A 528 21.20 8.03 -10.79
C LEU A 528 19.94 7.74 -11.64
N ILE A 529 19.38 8.73 -12.36
CA ILE A 529 18.12 8.59 -13.11
C ILE A 529 18.14 9.49 -14.36
N SER A 530 17.92 8.93 -15.56
CA SER A 530 17.79 9.73 -16.80
C SER A 530 16.48 10.52 -16.84
N GLY A 531 16.41 11.60 -17.62
CA GLY A 531 15.17 12.38 -17.78
C GLY A 531 13.98 11.57 -18.33
N GLN A 532 14.25 10.50 -19.08
CA GLN A 532 13.23 9.53 -19.50
C GLN A 532 12.72 8.74 -18.31
N MET A 533 13.60 8.19 -17.47
CA MET A 533 13.20 7.39 -16.31
C MET A 533 12.48 8.24 -15.26
N ALA A 534 12.89 9.50 -15.05
CA ALA A 534 12.18 10.43 -14.18
C ALA A 534 10.74 10.66 -14.67
N ASN A 535 10.57 10.89 -15.97
CA ASN A 535 9.25 11.04 -16.58
C ASN A 535 8.42 9.75 -16.52
N THR A 536 9.02 8.58 -16.74
CA THR A 536 8.37 7.28 -16.58
C THR A 536 7.81 7.12 -15.16
N VAL A 537 8.58 7.49 -14.13
CA VAL A 537 8.13 7.42 -12.74
C VAL A 537 6.93 8.35 -12.50
N VAL A 538 7.02 9.60 -12.97
CA VAL A 538 5.93 10.59 -12.80
C VAL A 538 4.67 10.14 -13.55
N PHE A 539 4.77 9.78 -14.82
CA PHE A 539 3.62 9.37 -15.62
C PHE A 539 3.02 8.06 -15.12
N SER A 540 3.84 7.10 -14.69
CA SER A 540 3.36 5.88 -14.06
C SER A 540 2.60 6.18 -12.77
N ALA A 541 3.05 7.14 -11.95
CA ALA A 541 2.36 7.55 -10.74
C ALA A 541 1.01 8.23 -11.05
N LEU A 542 0.94 9.05 -12.11
CA LEU A 542 -0.30 9.66 -12.56
C LEU A 542 -1.31 8.62 -13.07
N VAL A 543 -0.85 7.64 -13.85
CA VAL A 543 -1.68 6.52 -14.31
C VAL A 543 -2.12 5.65 -13.12
N ASP A 544 -1.25 5.34 -12.16
CA ASP A 544 -1.66 4.62 -10.95
C ASP A 544 -2.68 5.42 -10.13
N TYR A 545 -2.51 6.74 -10.01
CA TYR A 545 -3.47 7.62 -9.36
C TYR A 545 -4.82 7.62 -10.09
N LEU A 546 -4.83 7.77 -11.41
CA LEU A 546 -6.05 7.70 -12.22
C LEU A 546 -6.81 6.38 -11.99
N ASN A 547 -6.06 5.27 -11.91
CA ASN A 547 -6.59 3.93 -11.73
C ASN A 547 -6.68 3.47 -10.27
N ARG A 548 -6.50 4.36 -9.29
CA ARG A 548 -6.46 4.01 -7.85
C ARG A 548 -7.71 3.29 -7.34
N ALA A 549 -8.85 3.53 -7.99
CA ALA A 549 -10.10 2.87 -7.68
C ALA A 549 -10.18 1.43 -8.22
N TYR A 550 -9.39 1.04 -9.24
CA TYR A 550 -9.50 -0.30 -9.83
C TYR A 550 -8.19 -0.80 -10.45
N LYS A 551 -7.45 -1.61 -9.69
CA LYS A 551 -6.17 -2.21 -10.14
C LYS A 551 -6.33 -3.56 -10.86
N LYS A 552 -7.56 -4.01 -11.15
CA LYS A 552 -7.86 -5.35 -11.69
C LYS A 552 -8.38 -5.36 -13.15
N ILE A 553 -8.41 -4.23 -13.83
CA ILE A 553 -8.63 -4.15 -15.29
C ILE A 553 -7.41 -3.49 -15.95
N GLU A 554 -7.38 -3.51 -17.28
CA GLU A 554 -6.40 -2.75 -18.05
C GLU A 554 -6.43 -1.27 -17.62
N PRO A 555 -5.28 -0.69 -17.20
CA PRO A 555 -5.24 0.69 -16.74
C PRO A 555 -5.73 1.68 -17.80
N GLU A 556 -6.64 2.57 -17.41
CA GLU A 556 -6.97 3.75 -18.21
C GLU A 556 -5.68 4.59 -18.37
N ARG A 557 -5.33 4.91 -19.61
CA ARG A 557 -4.21 5.81 -19.91
C ARG A 557 -4.63 7.26 -19.72
N LEU A 558 -3.66 8.16 -19.63
CA LEU A 558 -3.92 9.61 -19.65
C LEU A 558 -4.67 9.97 -20.94
N GLY A 559 -5.62 10.91 -20.82
CA GLY A 559 -6.37 11.46 -21.95
C GLY A 559 -5.51 12.32 -22.88
N TYR A 560 -6.12 13.30 -23.55
CA TYR A 560 -5.35 14.28 -24.32
C TYR A 560 -4.41 15.04 -23.39
N VAL A 561 -3.15 15.21 -23.78
CA VAL A 561 -2.18 16.01 -23.02
C VAL A 561 -1.63 17.12 -23.89
N LEU A 562 -1.51 18.32 -23.30
CA LEU A 562 -0.86 19.44 -23.94
C LEU A 562 0.64 19.40 -23.68
N ASN A 563 1.41 19.60 -24.75
CA ASN A 563 2.86 19.57 -24.68
C ASN A 563 3.46 20.69 -25.52
N HIS A 564 4.71 21.05 -25.24
CA HIS A 564 5.43 21.96 -26.11
C HIS A 564 5.98 21.20 -27.32
N HIS A 565 5.89 21.79 -28.50
CA HIS A 565 6.45 21.18 -29.71
C HIS A 565 7.98 21.09 -29.61
N ILE A 566 8.56 19.95 -29.97
CA ILE A 566 9.99 19.65 -29.75
C ILE A 566 10.97 20.72 -30.30
N ILE A 567 10.77 21.20 -31.54
CA ILE A 567 11.65 22.25 -32.12
C ILE A 567 11.32 23.68 -31.65
N ARG A 568 10.30 23.85 -30.80
CA ARG A 568 9.74 25.15 -30.36
C ARG A 568 9.71 25.26 -28.83
N GLY A 569 10.70 24.66 -28.18
CA GLY A 569 10.87 24.70 -26.72
C GLY A 569 10.32 23.48 -25.98
N GLY A 570 9.88 22.45 -26.69
CA GLY A 570 9.50 21.17 -26.12
C GLY A 570 10.67 20.23 -25.85
N HIS A 571 10.53 19.41 -24.82
CA HIS A 571 11.56 18.48 -24.38
C HIS A 571 11.31 17.06 -24.89
N LEU A 572 12.32 16.37 -25.44
CA LEU A 572 12.19 15.04 -26.07
C LEU A 572 11.60 13.99 -25.13
N SER A 573 11.98 13.97 -23.85
CA SER A 573 11.44 13.01 -22.87
C SER A 573 9.98 13.24 -22.50
N ALA A 574 9.43 14.40 -22.83
CA ALA A 574 8.01 14.69 -22.72
C ALA A 574 7.29 14.53 -24.07
N GLN A 575 7.96 14.12 -25.16
CA GLN A 575 7.33 13.93 -26.47
C GLN A 575 6.70 12.53 -26.62
N PRO A 576 5.82 12.34 -27.62
CA PRO A 576 5.41 11.02 -28.11
C PRO A 576 6.55 10.10 -28.58
N MET A 577 7.78 10.62 -28.66
CA MET A 577 8.99 9.84 -28.95
C MET A 577 9.72 9.39 -27.68
N GLY A 578 9.43 10.01 -26.52
CA GLY A 578 9.98 9.68 -25.21
C GLY A 578 9.01 8.84 -24.36
N ALA A 579 9.17 8.89 -23.03
CA ALA A 579 8.38 8.10 -22.09
C ALA A 579 6.87 8.37 -22.16
N LEU A 580 6.45 9.59 -22.53
CA LEU A 580 5.04 10.00 -22.50
C LEU A 580 4.10 9.11 -23.32
N LYS A 581 4.57 8.61 -24.48
CA LYS A 581 3.76 7.78 -25.39
C LYS A 581 3.23 6.49 -24.74
N ASP A 582 3.94 5.99 -23.73
CA ASP A 582 3.60 4.74 -23.05
C ASP A 582 2.49 4.94 -22.01
N PHE A 583 2.13 6.20 -21.71
CA PHE A 583 1.17 6.56 -20.65
C PHE A 583 -0.04 7.36 -21.14
N VAL A 584 -0.03 7.86 -22.38
CA VAL A 584 -1.20 8.50 -23.02
C VAL A 584 -1.94 7.50 -23.92
N PHE A 585 -3.25 7.69 -24.08
CA PHE A 585 -4.02 6.85 -24.99
C PHE A 585 -3.72 7.16 -26.46
N ILE A 586 -4.10 6.23 -27.35
CA ILE A 586 -4.04 6.43 -28.80
C ILE A 586 -5.38 7.00 -29.26
N ASP A 587 -5.35 8.17 -29.89
CA ASP A 587 -6.53 8.74 -30.51
C ASP A 587 -6.95 7.88 -31.71
N THR A 588 -8.16 7.33 -31.65
CA THR A 588 -8.71 6.43 -32.67
C THR A 588 -9.03 7.11 -33.99
N GLN A 589 -9.07 8.44 -34.04
CA GLN A 589 -9.27 9.17 -35.29
C GLN A 589 -7.97 9.38 -36.06
N THR A 590 -6.85 9.54 -35.35
CA THR A 590 -5.55 9.88 -35.94
C THR A 590 -4.52 8.75 -35.86
N ASP A 591 -4.83 7.68 -35.12
CA ASP A 591 -3.94 6.56 -34.78
C ASP A 591 -2.62 7.00 -34.13
N LYS A 592 -2.62 8.16 -33.47
CA LYS A 592 -1.45 8.77 -32.83
C LYS A 592 -1.62 8.87 -31.32
N PRO A 593 -0.52 8.92 -30.55
CA PRO A 593 -0.59 9.29 -29.13
C PRO A 593 -1.33 10.61 -28.97
N ALA A 594 -2.26 10.68 -28.01
CA ALA A 594 -3.13 11.82 -27.75
C ALA A 594 -2.36 13.01 -27.13
N VAL A 595 -1.37 13.52 -27.86
CA VAL A 595 -0.51 14.63 -27.48
C VAL A 595 -0.73 15.75 -28.46
N ILE A 596 -1.07 16.93 -27.95
CA ILE A 596 -1.35 18.11 -28.74
C ILE A 596 -0.34 19.18 -28.36
N ASP A 597 0.26 19.79 -29.37
CA ASP A 597 1.21 20.86 -29.12
C ASP A 597 0.49 22.16 -28.71
N PHE A 598 1.06 22.89 -27.76
CA PHE A 598 0.62 24.25 -27.46
C PHE A 598 0.65 25.10 -28.74
N PRO A 599 -0.47 25.77 -29.09
CA PRO A 599 -0.47 26.80 -30.10
C PRO A 599 0.56 27.88 -29.76
N ILE A 600 1.29 28.34 -30.76
CA ILE A 600 2.35 29.35 -30.63
C ILE A 600 2.05 30.56 -31.51
N LEU A 601 2.55 31.73 -31.11
CA LEU A 601 2.43 32.94 -31.91
C LEU A 601 3.25 32.80 -33.21
N LYS A 602 2.67 33.19 -34.34
CA LYS A 602 3.35 33.13 -35.64
C LYS A 602 4.66 33.92 -35.66
N ASP A 603 4.68 35.07 -34.98
CA ASP A 603 5.83 35.98 -34.97
C ASP A 603 6.83 35.65 -33.84
N ASN A 604 6.47 34.76 -32.92
CA ASN A 604 7.35 34.28 -31.87
C ASN A 604 7.07 32.80 -31.57
N PRO A 605 7.79 31.88 -32.24
CA PRO A 605 7.49 30.46 -32.17
C PRO A 605 7.80 29.81 -30.82
N TYR A 606 8.37 30.56 -29.87
CA TYR A 606 8.68 30.10 -28.51
C TYR A 606 7.70 30.64 -27.47
N LYS A 607 6.67 31.39 -27.90
CA LYS A 607 5.64 31.95 -27.04
C LYS A 607 4.27 31.32 -27.35
N ILE A 608 3.65 30.78 -26.32
CA ILE A 608 2.28 30.22 -26.39
C ILE A 608 1.30 31.31 -26.82
N ASP A 609 0.45 30.99 -27.78
CA ASP A 609 -0.75 31.75 -28.09
C ASP A 609 -1.87 31.36 -27.12
N ILE A 610 -2.09 32.19 -26.11
CA ILE A 610 -3.06 31.93 -25.04
C ILE A 610 -4.49 31.81 -25.58
N ALA A 611 -4.87 32.63 -26.56
CA ALA A 611 -6.22 32.63 -27.10
C ALA A 611 -6.49 31.35 -27.91
N SER A 612 -5.53 30.91 -28.72
CA SER A 612 -5.63 29.63 -29.43
C SER A 612 -5.55 28.44 -28.48
N THR A 613 -4.72 28.53 -27.44
CA THR A 613 -4.61 27.48 -26.41
C THR A 613 -5.92 27.27 -25.67
N ALA A 614 -6.65 28.34 -25.32
CA ALA A 614 -7.95 28.24 -24.67
C ALA A 614 -8.95 27.41 -25.52
N LYS A 615 -8.97 27.63 -26.83
CA LYS A 615 -9.81 26.85 -27.77
C LYS A 615 -9.42 25.38 -27.79
N VAL A 616 -8.12 25.07 -27.81
CA VAL A 616 -7.62 23.69 -27.77
C VAL A 616 -7.99 23.00 -26.44
N ILE A 617 -7.96 23.73 -25.32
CA ILE A 617 -8.40 23.20 -24.02
C ILE A 617 -9.90 22.90 -24.03
N GLU A 618 -10.73 23.76 -24.60
CA GLU A 618 -12.17 23.54 -24.72
C GLU A 618 -12.53 22.34 -25.62
N GLU A 619 -11.80 22.19 -26.73
CA GLU A 619 -11.99 21.12 -27.71
C GLU A 619 -11.57 19.75 -27.17
N TYR A 620 -10.32 19.65 -26.68
CA TYR A 620 -9.70 18.36 -26.35
C TYR A 620 -9.80 18.00 -24.87
N LYS A 621 -10.16 18.96 -24.01
CA LYS A 621 -10.37 18.79 -22.56
C LYS A 621 -9.28 17.94 -21.89
N PRO A 622 -8.00 18.35 -22.01
CA PRO A 622 -6.93 17.68 -21.30
C PRO A 622 -7.20 17.70 -19.77
N PRO A 623 -6.83 16.62 -19.04
CA PRO A 623 -7.23 16.40 -17.65
C PRO A 623 -6.60 17.34 -16.63
#